data_AF-A0A0G1QS68-F1
#
_entry.id   AF-A0A0G1QS68-F1
#
_cell.length_a   1.000
_cell.length_b   1.000
_cell.length_c   1.000
_cell.angle_alpha   90.00
_cell.angle_beta   90.00
_cell.angle_gamma   90.00
#
_symmetry.space_group_name_H-M   'P 1'
#
loop_
_entity.id
_entity.type
_entity.pdbx_description
1 polymer ?
#
loop_
_entity_poly.entity_id
_entity_poly.type
_entity_poly.pdbx_seq_one_letter_code
_entity_poly.pdbx_strand_id
1 'polypeptide(L)'
;MIPSGQNLTLDQSKNKMKTTDIFKGKEIEASSHDSVRHPEMLYISIDEQCNQNCAFCVVKGGNEGKFGSMSTSAVKKMIRAFIGSGGRHIIFTGGEPTLRNDLPGIIAYAEKFAGLYSIAIITNGTRLSDKQYGKDLLAADKKNKLGICVSLHSHKERISESLTHSFGTFKKTMRGIEYFVNHGKNLSIYHVITSRNYKDLPKHIPG
;
A
#
# COMPACT_ATOMS: atom_id res chain seq x y z
N MET A 1 -33.47 12.90 24.37
CA MET A 1 -34.65 12.08 24.00
C MET A 1 -34.41 11.50 22.62
N ILE A 2 -34.35 10.18 22.52
CA ILE A 2 -34.20 9.43 21.27
C ILE A 2 -35.61 9.20 20.71
N PRO A 3 -35.88 9.44 19.41
CA PRO A 3 -36.92 8.72 18.71
C PRO A 3 -36.30 7.53 17.96
N SER A 4 -36.82 6.38 18.36
CA SER A 4 -36.70 5.03 17.82
C SER A 4 -37.04 4.89 16.34
N GLY A 5 -36.27 4.03 15.66
CA GLY A 5 -36.79 3.01 14.73
C GLY A 5 -37.50 3.48 13.46
N GLN A 6 -36.81 3.36 12.33
CA GLN A 6 -37.48 2.96 11.08
C GLN A 6 -36.70 1.81 10.44
N ASN A 7 -37.38 0.67 10.37
CA ASN A 7 -36.97 -0.50 9.61
C ASN A 7 -36.81 -0.11 8.14
N LEU A 8 -35.61 -0.30 7.58
CA LEU A 8 -35.41 -0.28 6.13
C LEU A 8 -35.97 -1.58 5.55
N THR A 9 -37.22 -1.56 5.10
CA THR A 9 -37.72 -2.54 4.13
C THR A 9 -37.05 -2.26 2.79
N LEU A 10 -36.22 -3.20 2.32
CA LEU A 10 -35.66 -3.22 0.97
C LEU A 10 -36.81 -3.51 -0.02
N ASP A 11 -37.35 -2.47 -0.63
CA ASP A 11 -38.15 -2.60 -1.84
C ASP A 11 -37.22 -2.93 -3.01
N GLN A 12 -37.22 -4.20 -3.43
CA GLN A 12 -36.41 -4.71 -4.54
C GLN A 12 -36.94 -4.30 -5.93
N SER A 13 -37.98 -3.46 -6.02
CA SER A 13 -38.67 -3.21 -7.30
C SER A 13 -38.27 -1.94 -8.06
N LYS A 14 -37.32 -1.12 -7.57
CA LYS A 14 -36.86 0.09 -8.29
C LYS A 14 -35.34 0.25 -8.25
N ASN A 15 -34.66 -0.49 -9.13
CA ASN A 15 -33.22 -0.41 -9.36
C ASN A 15 -32.83 0.87 -10.13
N LYS A 16 -33.04 2.05 -9.55
CA LYS A 16 -32.51 3.32 -10.06
C LYS A 16 -31.75 4.04 -8.94
N MET A 17 -30.44 3.84 -8.88
CA MET A 17 -29.56 4.70 -8.08
C MET A 17 -29.27 5.97 -8.85
N LYS A 18 -29.60 7.12 -8.26
CA LYS A 18 -29.14 8.43 -8.74
C LYS A 18 -27.71 8.67 -8.26
N THR A 19 -26.78 8.91 -9.16
CA THR A 19 -25.41 9.34 -8.84
C THR A 19 -25.14 10.70 -9.46
N THR A 20 -24.50 11.60 -8.73
CA THR A 20 -24.09 12.90 -9.22
C THR A 20 -22.67 12.83 -9.81
N ASP A 21 -22.53 13.23 -11.08
CA ASP A 21 -21.22 13.45 -11.69
C ASP A 21 -20.59 14.69 -11.06
N ILE A 22 -19.59 14.46 -10.20
CA ILE A 22 -18.92 15.48 -9.37
C ILE A 22 -18.29 16.58 -10.25
N PHE A 23 -18.00 16.30 -11.52
CA PHE A 23 -17.32 17.23 -12.42
C PHE A 23 -18.25 18.05 -13.32
N LYS A 24 -19.53 17.68 -13.46
CA LYS A 24 -20.45 18.33 -14.42
C LYS A 24 -21.78 18.79 -13.83
N GLY A 25 -22.11 18.46 -12.59
CA GLY A 25 -23.31 18.97 -11.91
C GLY A 25 -24.63 18.61 -12.61
N LYS A 26 -24.64 17.65 -13.54
CA LYS A 26 -25.86 17.12 -14.18
C LYS A 26 -26.20 15.77 -13.57
N GLU A 27 -27.49 15.57 -13.25
CA GLU A 27 -28.02 14.24 -12.97
C GLU A 27 -27.86 13.38 -14.22
N ILE A 28 -27.19 12.24 -14.10
CA ILE A 28 -27.10 11.23 -15.16
C ILE A 28 -27.93 10.04 -14.71
N GLU A 29 -28.93 9.65 -15.50
CA GLU A 29 -29.63 8.38 -15.30
C GLU A 29 -28.72 7.25 -15.79
N ALA A 30 -28.21 6.44 -14.85
CA ALA A 30 -27.46 5.23 -15.18
C ALA A 30 -28.39 4.24 -15.90
N SER A 31 -27.99 3.79 -17.09
CA SER A 31 -28.72 2.77 -17.85
C SER A 31 -28.54 1.40 -17.20
N SER A 32 -29.48 0.47 -17.42
CA SER A 32 -29.47 -0.88 -16.82
C SER A 32 -28.27 -1.77 -17.21
N HIS A 33 -27.37 -1.28 -18.06
CA HIS A 33 -26.14 -1.96 -18.48
C HIS A 33 -24.87 -1.33 -17.90
N ASP A 34 -24.98 -0.21 -17.18
CA ASP A 34 -23.88 0.42 -16.48
C ASP A 34 -23.78 -0.17 -15.07
N SER A 35 -23.21 -1.36 -14.96
CA SER A 35 -22.79 -1.88 -13.65
C SER A 35 -21.85 -0.84 -13.03
N VAL A 36 -22.25 -0.20 -11.93
CA VAL A 36 -21.39 0.73 -11.18
C VAL A 36 -20.12 -0.04 -10.80
N ARG A 37 -19.02 0.23 -11.51
CA ARG A 37 -17.74 -0.40 -11.24
C ARG A 37 -17.19 0.20 -9.96
N HIS A 38 -17.17 -0.59 -8.89
CA HIS A 38 -16.46 -0.19 -7.69
C HIS A 38 -14.94 -0.29 -7.94
N PRO A 39 -14.11 0.55 -7.30
CA PRO A 39 -12.67 0.38 -7.35
C PRO A 39 -12.29 -0.98 -6.74
N GLU A 40 -11.47 -1.74 -7.45
CA GLU A 40 -11.01 -3.06 -6.98
C GLU A 40 -9.80 -2.96 -6.06
N MET A 41 -9.01 -1.89 -6.24
CA MET A 41 -7.72 -1.68 -5.60
C MET A 41 -7.63 -0.29 -4.94
N LEU A 42 -7.08 -0.24 -3.73
CA LEU A 42 -6.83 0.98 -2.97
C LEU A 42 -5.35 1.13 -2.69
N TYR A 43 -4.74 2.17 -3.24
CA TYR A 43 -3.42 2.66 -2.82
C TYR A 43 -3.62 3.71 -1.74
N ILE A 44 -3.03 3.50 -0.56
CA ILE A 44 -3.14 4.42 0.57
C ILE A 44 -1.76 4.85 1.04
N SER A 45 -1.49 6.16 0.96
CA SER A 45 -0.36 6.79 1.64
C SER A 45 -0.73 6.97 3.11
N ILE A 46 -0.12 6.17 3.99
CA ILE A 46 -0.42 6.18 5.43
C ILE A 46 0.53 7.06 6.24
N ASP A 47 1.66 7.42 5.64
CA ASP A 47 2.69 8.29 6.19
C ASP A 47 3.44 8.96 5.03
N GLU A 48 3.71 10.25 5.15
CA GLU A 48 4.52 11.01 4.18
C GLU A 48 5.99 11.11 4.59
N GLN A 49 6.35 10.65 5.79
CA GLN A 49 7.74 10.56 6.21
C GLN A 49 8.46 9.44 5.46
N CYS A 50 9.69 9.70 5.02
CA CYS A 50 10.55 8.72 4.39
C CYS A 50 11.96 8.83 4.96
N ASN A 51 12.61 7.69 5.20
CA ASN A 51 14.01 7.63 5.63
C ASN A 51 15.00 7.52 4.45
N GLN A 52 14.54 7.82 3.24
CA GLN A 52 15.36 7.98 2.04
C GLN A 52 15.02 9.29 1.30
N ASN A 53 15.93 9.77 0.45
CA ASN A 53 15.80 11.02 -0.30
C ASN A 53 16.13 10.82 -1.79
N CYS A 54 15.36 9.94 -2.43
CA CYS A 54 15.63 9.49 -3.79
C CYS A 54 15.57 10.63 -4.81
N ALA A 55 16.56 10.68 -5.70
CA ALA A 55 16.70 11.74 -6.70
C ALA A 55 15.53 11.82 -7.72
N PHE A 56 14.74 10.75 -7.83
CA PHE A 56 13.61 10.61 -8.76
C PHE A 56 12.26 10.54 -8.04
N CYS A 57 12.20 10.76 -6.72
CA CYS A 57 10.96 10.63 -5.97
C CYS A 57 9.96 11.74 -6.35
N VAL A 58 8.71 11.35 -6.65
CA VAL A 58 7.63 12.28 -7.04
C VAL A 58 7.09 13.07 -5.85
N VAL A 59 6.99 12.41 -4.70
CA VAL A 59 6.83 13.06 -3.40
C VAL A 59 8.25 13.36 -2.98
N LYS A 60 8.70 14.64 -2.95
CA LYS A 60 10.07 14.98 -2.50
C LYS A 60 10.28 14.37 -1.11
N GLY A 61 10.87 13.17 -1.08
CA GLY A 61 10.98 12.31 0.08
C GLY A 61 12.13 12.84 0.90
N GLY A 62 11.82 13.23 2.12
CA GLY A 62 12.80 13.74 3.07
C GLY A 62 12.12 13.81 4.43
N ASN A 63 12.87 14.23 5.44
CA ASN A 63 12.37 14.31 6.82
C ASN A 63 11.23 15.34 7.04
N GLU A 64 10.79 16.04 5.99
CA GLU A 64 9.81 17.13 6.04
C GLU A 64 8.48 16.77 5.35
N GLY A 65 7.97 15.56 5.60
CA GLY A 65 6.70 15.09 5.03
C GLY A 65 5.62 16.17 5.07
N LYS A 66 5.17 16.63 3.90
CA LYS A 66 4.37 17.86 3.76
C LYS A 66 2.97 17.77 4.39
N PHE A 67 2.41 16.57 4.48
CA PHE A 67 1.01 16.36 4.88
C PHE A 67 0.86 15.48 6.14
N GLY A 68 1.97 15.15 6.82
CA GLY A 68 1.98 14.38 8.05
C GLY A 68 1.52 12.91 7.89
N SER A 69 1.22 12.25 9.01
CA SER A 69 0.82 10.85 9.04
C SER A 69 -0.68 10.70 9.32
N MET A 70 -1.36 9.79 8.62
CA MET A 70 -2.77 9.50 8.90
C MET A 70 -2.91 8.84 10.28
N SER A 71 -3.98 9.17 11.02
CA SER A 71 -4.27 8.45 12.26
C SER A 71 -4.65 7.00 11.95
N THR A 72 -4.31 6.07 12.86
CA THR A 72 -4.67 4.65 12.72
C THR A 72 -6.18 4.46 12.56
N SER A 73 -6.99 5.28 13.25
CA SER A 73 -8.45 5.24 13.16
C SER A 73 -8.95 5.67 11.79
N ALA A 74 -8.35 6.68 11.17
CA ALA A 74 -8.68 7.11 9.82
C ALA A 74 -8.34 6.04 8.78
N VAL A 75 -7.14 5.43 8.88
CA VAL A 75 -6.73 4.31 8.02
C VAL A 75 -7.71 3.15 8.12
N LYS A 76 -8.05 2.72 9.34
CA LYS A 76 -9.03 1.64 9.58
C LYS A 76 -10.42 1.97 9.04
N LYS A 77 -10.88 3.21 9.17
CA LYS A 77 -12.16 3.68 8.62
C LYS A 77 -12.17 3.58 7.09
N MET A 78 -11.07 3.97 6.44
CA MET A 78 -10.93 3.89 4.98
C MET A 78 -10.92 2.44 4.48
N ILE A 79 -10.14 1.55 5.13
CA ILE A 79 -10.10 0.11 4.83
C ILE A 79 -11.50 -0.49 4.90
N ARG A 80 -12.24 -0.23 5.99
CA ARG A 80 -13.61 -0.74 6.16
C ARG A 80 -14.55 -0.23 5.08
N ALA A 81 -14.50 1.06 4.77
CA ALA A 81 -15.36 1.66 3.75
C ALA A 81 -15.08 1.08 2.36
N PHE A 82 -13.80 0.95 2.00
CA PHE A 82 -13.36 0.42 0.71
C PHE A 82 -13.74 -1.05 0.50
N ILE A 83 -13.51 -1.89 1.50
CA ILE A 83 -13.92 -3.30 1.40
C ILE A 83 -15.45 -3.42 1.42
N GLY A 84 -16.13 -2.57 2.18
CA GLY A 84 -17.60 -2.47 2.20
C GLY A 84 -18.21 -2.05 0.85
N SER A 85 -17.46 -1.34 0.00
CA SER A 85 -17.86 -1.01 -1.37
C SER A 85 -17.48 -2.08 -2.40
N GLY A 86 -16.96 -3.24 -1.99
CA GLY A 86 -16.56 -4.34 -2.87
C GLY A 86 -15.08 -4.38 -3.23
N GLY A 87 -14.25 -3.46 -2.71
CA GLY A 87 -12.81 -3.44 -2.92
C GLY A 87 -12.10 -4.67 -2.34
N ARG A 88 -11.03 -5.12 -3.01
CA ARG A 88 -10.39 -6.42 -2.73
C ARG A 88 -8.88 -6.35 -2.50
N HIS A 89 -8.20 -5.32 -2.99
CA HIS A 89 -6.75 -5.21 -2.88
C HIS A 89 -6.36 -3.91 -2.20
N ILE A 90 -5.50 -3.99 -1.17
CA ILE A 90 -5.00 -2.82 -0.44
C ILE A 90 -3.49 -2.75 -0.60
N ILE A 91 -2.98 -1.59 -0.98
CA ILE A 91 -1.56 -1.32 -1.11
C ILE A 91 -1.20 -0.16 -0.20
N PHE A 92 -0.41 -0.45 0.82
CA PHE A 92 0.17 0.57 1.70
C PHE A 92 1.43 1.14 1.03
N THR A 93 1.44 2.46 0.89
CA THR A 93 2.52 3.24 0.27
C THR A 93 2.70 4.56 1.04
N GLY A 94 3.36 5.54 0.42
CA GLY A 94 3.52 6.92 0.90
C GLY A 94 4.95 7.41 0.77
N GLY A 95 5.49 7.98 1.84
CA GLY A 95 6.93 8.13 2.04
C GLY A 95 7.57 6.75 2.26
N GLU A 96 7.52 6.23 3.48
CA GLU A 96 7.92 4.86 3.80
C GLU A 96 6.94 4.24 4.83
N PRO A 97 6.02 3.35 4.40
CA PRO A 97 4.99 2.80 5.30
C PRO A 97 5.58 2.00 6.46
N THR A 98 6.75 1.36 6.28
CA THR A 98 7.38 0.55 7.33
C THR A 98 7.98 1.35 8.47
N LEU A 99 8.03 2.69 8.38
CA LEU A 99 8.38 3.53 9.53
C LEU A 99 7.32 3.50 10.63
N ARG A 100 6.08 3.13 10.29
CA ARG A 100 4.99 3.03 11.25
C ARG A 100 5.09 1.75 12.09
N ASN A 101 5.20 1.93 13.40
CA ASN A 101 5.19 0.83 14.37
C ASN A 101 3.82 0.12 14.42
N ASP A 102 2.73 0.78 14.06
CA ASP A 102 1.38 0.22 14.10
C ASP A 102 0.94 -0.47 12.80
N LEU A 103 1.78 -0.49 11.75
CA LEU A 103 1.48 -1.12 10.46
C LEU A 103 1.08 -2.61 10.61
N PRO A 104 1.77 -3.46 11.40
CA PRO A 104 1.32 -4.84 11.64
C PRO A 104 -0.13 -4.89 12.19
N GLY A 105 -0.49 -3.99 13.09
CA GLY A 105 -1.85 -3.90 13.64
C GLY A 105 -2.90 -3.44 12.62
N ILE A 106 -2.50 -2.64 11.63
CA ILE A 106 -3.36 -2.23 10.50
C ILE A 106 -3.57 -3.41 9.55
N ILE A 107 -2.51 -4.16 9.22
CA ILE A 107 -2.58 -5.37 8.38
C ILE A 107 -3.52 -6.40 9.02
N ALA A 108 -3.29 -6.73 10.30
CA ALA A 108 -4.13 -7.66 11.05
C ALA A 108 -5.60 -7.21 11.15
N TYR A 109 -5.85 -5.89 11.14
CA TYR A 109 -7.21 -5.35 11.08
C TYR A 109 -7.85 -5.57 9.69
N ALA A 110 -7.11 -5.31 8.62
CA ALA A 110 -7.59 -5.50 7.25
C ALA A 110 -7.93 -6.98 6.98
N GLU A 111 -7.13 -7.91 7.46
CA GLU A 111 -7.40 -9.35 7.29
C GLU A 111 -8.69 -9.85 7.95
N LYS A 112 -9.30 -9.08 8.87
CA LYS A 112 -10.58 -9.45 9.49
C LYS A 112 -11.72 -9.49 8.47
N PHE A 113 -11.60 -8.75 7.37
CA PHE A 113 -12.64 -8.66 6.36
C PHE A 113 -12.56 -9.84 5.38
N ALA A 114 -13.66 -10.56 5.21
CA ALA A 114 -13.72 -11.74 4.33
C ALA A 114 -13.52 -11.39 2.85
N GLY A 115 -13.99 -10.21 2.41
CA GLY A 115 -13.88 -9.76 1.02
C GLY A 115 -12.49 -9.28 0.59
N LEU A 116 -11.54 -9.14 1.52
CA LEU A 116 -10.18 -8.75 1.18
C LEU A 116 -9.46 -9.91 0.50
N TYR A 117 -8.87 -9.70 -0.67
CA TYR A 117 -8.12 -10.71 -1.40
C TYR A 117 -6.61 -10.62 -1.12
N SER A 118 -6.02 -9.41 -1.22
CA SER A 118 -4.59 -9.23 -0.96
C SER A 118 -4.25 -7.90 -0.30
N ILE A 119 -3.09 -7.90 0.35
CA ILE A 119 -2.44 -6.72 0.93
C ILE A 119 -1.04 -6.64 0.31
N ALA A 120 -0.57 -5.45 -0.05
CA ALA A 120 0.83 -5.23 -0.40
C ALA A 120 1.41 -4.04 0.37
N ILE A 121 2.70 -4.10 0.66
CA ILE A 121 3.49 -2.95 1.13
C ILE A 121 4.50 -2.57 0.04
N ILE A 122 4.50 -1.30 -0.37
CA ILE A 122 5.58 -0.74 -1.21
C ILE A 122 6.56 -0.04 -0.26
N THR A 123 7.79 -0.54 -0.20
CA THR A 123 8.78 -0.14 0.81
C THR A 123 10.19 -0.09 0.22
N ASN A 124 11.05 0.79 0.74
CA ASN A 124 12.48 0.75 0.50
C ASN A 124 13.19 -0.41 1.22
N GLY A 125 12.48 -1.14 2.09
CA GLY A 125 12.92 -2.38 2.72
C GLY A 125 13.93 -2.20 3.86
N THR A 126 14.36 -0.99 4.19
CA THR A 126 15.40 -0.77 5.21
C THR A 126 14.97 -1.24 6.60
N ARG A 127 13.73 -0.93 7.02
CA ARG A 127 13.18 -1.35 8.32
C ARG A 127 12.89 -2.85 8.38
N LEU A 128 12.75 -3.53 7.24
CA LEU A 128 12.56 -4.98 7.20
C LEU A 128 13.79 -5.76 7.71
N SER A 129 14.96 -5.12 7.85
CA SER A 129 16.13 -5.73 8.51
C SER A 129 16.01 -5.86 10.03
N ASP A 130 15.04 -5.17 10.64
CA ASP A 130 14.70 -5.33 12.05
C ASP A 130 13.92 -6.63 12.24
N LYS A 131 14.56 -7.62 12.89
CA LYS A 131 13.98 -8.96 13.10
C LYS A 131 12.68 -8.92 13.88
N GLN A 132 12.54 -8.02 14.86
CA GLN A 132 11.31 -7.96 15.65
C GLN A 132 10.16 -7.41 14.80
N TYR A 133 10.42 -6.33 14.07
CA TYR A 133 9.44 -5.78 13.13
C TYR A 133 9.03 -6.79 12.05
N GLY A 134 9.99 -7.54 11.52
CA GLY A 134 9.72 -8.63 10.57
C GLY A 134 8.81 -9.71 11.15
N LYS A 135 9.06 -10.16 12.39
CA LYS A 135 8.18 -11.11 13.10
C LYS A 135 6.77 -10.56 13.28
N ASP A 136 6.64 -9.28 13.65
CA ASP A 136 5.35 -8.66 13.89
C ASP A 136 4.52 -8.59 12.60
N LEU A 137 5.16 -8.27 11.46
CA LEU A 137 4.51 -8.31 10.14
C LEU A 137 4.07 -9.72 9.75
N LEU A 138 4.93 -10.73 9.93
CA LEU A 138 4.58 -12.13 9.65
C LEU A 138 3.43 -12.62 10.54
N ALA A 139 3.42 -12.26 11.82
CA ALA A 139 2.36 -12.62 12.75
C ALA A 139 1.02 -11.92 12.47
N ALA A 140 1.08 -10.73 11.87
CA ALA A 140 -0.10 -9.98 11.44
C ALA A 140 -0.75 -10.57 10.17
N ASP A 141 0.03 -11.20 9.30
CA ASP A 141 -0.41 -11.81 8.04
C ASP A 141 -0.87 -13.27 8.23
N LYS A 142 -1.95 -13.45 8.99
CA LYS A 142 -2.48 -14.77 9.36
C LYS A 142 -3.11 -15.51 8.19
N LYS A 143 -3.62 -14.80 7.19
CA LYS A 143 -4.25 -15.40 6.01
C LYS A 143 -3.32 -15.48 4.80
N ASN A 144 -2.03 -15.18 4.99
CA ASN A 144 -1.00 -15.21 3.95
C ASN A 144 -1.35 -14.33 2.74
N LYS A 145 -1.87 -13.13 2.99
CA LYS A 145 -2.32 -12.16 1.97
C LYS A 145 -1.31 -11.05 1.73
N LEU A 146 -0.27 -10.91 2.57
CA LEU A 146 0.73 -9.87 2.48
C LEU A 146 1.81 -10.19 1.43
N GLY A 147 1.83 -9.39 0.36
CA GLY A 147 2.96 -9.26 -0.54
C GLY A 147 3.89 -8.10 -0.15
N ILE A 148 5.18 -8.24 -0.44
CA ILE A 148 6.17 -7.19 -0.18
C ILE A 148 6.76 -6.74 -1.51
N CYS A 149 6.62 -5.45 -1.81
CA CYS A 149 7.20 -4.82 -2.99
C CYS A 149 8.38 -3.95 -2.52
N VAL A 150 9.60 -4.40 -2.75
CA VAL A 150 10.81 -3.70 -2.32
C VAL A 150 11.36 -2.84 -3.45
N SER A 151 11.45 -1.54 -3.23
CA SER A 151 12.09 -0.58 -4.13
C SER A 151 13.62 -0.73 -4.03
N LEU A 152 14.23 -1.37 -5.03
CA LEU A 152 15.68 -1.58 -5.11
C LEU A 152 16.19 -1.22 -6.51
N HIS A 153 17.00 -0.18 -6.59
CA HIS A 153 17.31 0.52 -7.84
C HIS A 153 18.68 0.15 -8.45
N SER A 154 19.42 -0.77 -7.84
CA SER A 154 20.60 -1.43 -8.43
C SER A 154 21.03 -2.61 -7.55
N HIS A 155 21.76 -3.57 -8.09
CA HIS A 155 22.39 -4.68 -7.37
C HIS A 155 23.77 -4.25 -6.87
N LYS A 156 24.27 -3.13 -7.40
CA LYS A 156 25.49 -2.49 -6.94
C LYS A 156 25.13 -1.49 -5.86
N GLU A 157 25.59 -1.77 -4.65
CA GLU A 157 25.40 -0.94 -3.45
C GLU A 157 25.62 0.55 -3.74
N ARG A 158 26.77 0.92 -4.29
CA ARG A 158 27.12 2.31 -4.60
C ARG A 158 26.12 3.01 -5.54
N ILE A 159 25.61 2.31 -6.54
CA ILE A 159 24.64 2.90 -7.49
C ILE A 159 23.29 3.06 -6.81
N SER A 160 22.82 2.02 -6.10
CA SER A 160 21.54 2.07 -5.38
C SER A 160 21.52 3.20 -4.36
N GLU A 161 22.57 3.32 -3.54
CA GLU A 161 22.64 4.34 -2.49
C GLU A 161 22.86 5.75 -3.05
N SER A 162 23.57 5.89 -4.17
CA SER A 162 23.68 7.16 -4.89
C SER A 162 22.33 7.61 -5.47
N LEU A 163 21.47 6.67 -5.87
CA LEU A 163 20.15 6.95 -6.42
C LEU A 163 19.14 7.33 -5.33
N THR A 164 19.23 6.71 -4.16
CA THR A 164 18.36 6.98 -3.00
C THR A 164 18.89 8.09 -2.08
N HIS A 165 20.10 8.58 -2.34
CA HIS A 165 20.88 9.48 -1.46
C HIS A 165 20.91 9.01 0.00
N SER A 166 21.01 7.70 0.21
CA SER A 166 20.87 7.08 1.53
C SER A 166 21.91 6.00 1.74
N PHE A 167 23.08 6.39 2.25
CA PHE A 167 24.23 5.52 2.41
C PHE A 167 24.09 4.54 3.57
N GLY A 168 24.59 3.32 3.42
CA GLY A 168 24.47 2.22 4.40
C GLY A 168 23.07 1.60 4.48
N THR A 169 22.19 1.88 3.52
CA THR A 169 20.83 1.32 3.46
C THR A 169 20.73 0.06 2.63
N PHE A 170 21.60 -0.13 1.63
CA PHE A 170 21.54 -1.27 0.71
C PHE A 170 21.61 -2.60 1.45
N LYS A 171 22.60 -2.77 2.34
CA LYS A 171 22.76 -4.00 3.13
C LYS A 171 21.58 -4.24 4.07
N LYS A 172 20.92 -3.19 4.57
CA LYS A 172 19.69 -3.33 5.39
C LYS A 172 18.56 -3.86 4.51
N THR A 173 18.33 -3.25 3.36
CA THR A 173 17.31 -3.69 2.39
C THR A 173 17.52 -5.15 1.99
N MET A 174 18.75 -5.55 1.64
CA MET A 174 19.06 -6.94 1.28
C MET A 174 18.79 -7.93 2.42
N ARG A 175 19.20 -7.62 3.65
CA ARG A 175 18.86 -8.47 4.82
C ARG A 175 17.35 -8.60 5.04
N GLY A 176 16.60 -7.53 4.81
CA GLY A 176 15.14 -7.56 4.86
C GLY A 176 14.54 -8.47 3.80
N ILE A 177 15.00 -8.35 2.55
CA ILE A 177 14.59 -9.23 1.43
C ILE A 177 14.86 -10.70 1.80
N GLU A 178 16.10 -11.02 2.18
CA GLU A 178 16.50 -12.38 2.58
C GLU A 178 15.64 -12.92 3.73
N TYR A 179 15.38 -12.09 4.74
CA TYR A 179 14.54 -12.48 5.87
C TYR A 179 13.14 -12.92 5.41
N PHE A 180 12.45 -12.13 4.59
CA PHE A 180 11.09 -12.45 4.16
C PHE A 180 11.03 -13.60 3.14
N VAL A 181 12.01 -13.70 2.24
CA VAL A 181 12.15 -14.84 1.31
C VAL A 181 12.33 -16.15 2.10
N ASN A 182 13.20 -16.16 3.10
CA ASN A 182 13.43 -17.34 3.94
C ASN A 182 12.21 -17.75 4.80
N HIS A 183 11.23 -16.85 4.96
CA HIS A 183 9.95 -17.15 5.62
C HIS A 183 8.81 -17.39 4.61
N GLY A 184 9.13 -17.69 3.35
CA GLY A 184 8.17 -18.13 2.35
C GLY A 184 7.27 -17.02 1.79
N LYS A 185 7.63 -15.74 1.95
CA LYS A 185 6.86 -14.64 1.37
C LYS A 185 7.24 -14.40 -0.09
N ASN A 186 6.22 -14.18 -0.90
CA ASN A 186 6.37 -13.68 -2.26
C ASN A 186 6.78 -12.20 -2.20
N LEU A 187 7.92 -11.91 -2.81
CA LEU A 187 8.51 -10.58 -2.83
C LEU A 187 8.73 -10.14 -4.28
N SER A 188 8.38 -8.89 -4.58
CA SER A 188 8.62 -8.26 -5.87
C SER A 188 9.64 -7.15 -5.72
N ILE A 189 10.57 -7.04 -6.66
CA ILE A 189 11.51 -5.92 -6.73
C ILE A 189 10.95 -4.85 -7.66
N TYR A 190 10.80 -3.62 -7.17
CA TYR A 190 10.41 -2.45 -7.95
C TYR A 190 11.66 -1.65 -8.30
N HIS A 191 11.84 -1.40 -9.59
CA HIS A 191 13.06 -0.82 -10.10
C HIS A 191 12.76 0.37 -11.01
N VAL A 192 13.10 1.57 -10.56
CA VAL A 192 13.14 2.77 -11.41
C VAL A 192 14.42 2.76 -12.24
N ILE A 193 14.26 2.70 -13.56
CA ILE A 193 15.35 2.74 -14.52
C ILE A 193 15.77 4.19 -14.76
N THR A 194 17.07 4.46 -14.73
CA THR A 194 17.69 5.77 -14.91
C THR A 194 18.92 5.66 -15.80
N SER A 195 19.44 6.79 -16.27
CA SER A 195 20.73 6.85 -16.99
C SER A 195 21.90 6.28 -16.19
N ARG A 196 21.77 6.16 -14.86
CA ARG A 196 22.83 5.63 -13.97
C ARG A 196 22.80 4.12 -13.76
N ASN A 197 21.69 3.43 -14.04
CA ASN A 197 21.54 1.98 -13.75
C ASN A 197 21.08 1.13 -14.96
N TYR A 198 20.62 1.72 -16.07
CA TYR A 198 20.04 0.96 -17.18
C TYR A 198 20.97 -0.11 -17.78
N LYS A 199 22.28 0.15 -17.84
CA LYS A 199 23.28 -0.79 -18.40
C LYS A 199 23.42 -2.07 -17.58
N ASP A 200 22.99 -2.04 -16.32
CA ASP A 200 23.12 -3.15 -15.38
C ASP A 200 21.87 -4.05 -15.36
N LEU A 201 20.79 -3.67 -16.04
CA LEU A 201 19.50 -4.40 -16.05
C LEU A 201 19.58 -5.84 -16.57
N PRO A 202 20.33 -6.16 -17.63
CA PRO A 202 20.43 -7.55 -18.09
C PRO A 202 21.03 -8.50 -17.05
N LYS A 203 21.79 -7.97 -16.07
CA LYS A 203 22.36 -8.75 -14.95
C LYS A 203 21.44 -8.85 -13.75
N HIS A 204 20.32 -8.13 -13.77
CA HIS A 204 19.41 -7.94 -12.65
C HIS A 204 18.21 -8.89 -12.65
N ILE A 205 17.87 -9.42 -13.82
CA ILE A 205 16.73 -10.30 -14.03
C ILE A 205 17.33 -11.70 -14.27
N PRO A 206 17.17 -12.67 -13.35
CA PRO A 206 17.50 -14.05 -13.65
C PRO A 206 16.69 -14.48 -14.87
N GLY A 207 17.37 -14.99 -15.90
CA GLY A 207 16.74 -15.57 -17.08
C GLY A 207 16.01 -16.86 -16.76
#